data_AF-A0A955CLG3-F1
#
_entry.id   AF-A0A955CLG3-F1
#
_cell.length_a   1.000
_cell.length_b   1.000
_cell.length_c   1.000
_cell.angle_alpha   90.00
_cell.angle_beta   90.00
_cell.angle_gamma   90.00
#
_symmetry.space_group_name_H-M   'P 1'
#
loop_
_entity.id
_entity.type
_entity.pdbx_description
1 polymer ?
#
loop_
_entity_poly.entity_id
_entity_poly.type
_entity_poly.pdbx_seq_one_letter_code
_entity_poly.pdbx_strand_id
1 'polypeptide(L)'
;MLDTVLADNSLTDAIAREIKLFAVLGGSFTFASILVICGMLKSVLGTRAREKTKREMAAYVAEGSVDPEHAIKILTAGNGTDACEIIAKRAADGWISAKKADQLIQALDKQHAAKA
;
A
#
# COMPACT_ATOMS: atom_id res chain seq x y z
N MET A 1 -26.64 -55.20 13.60
CA MET A 1 -27.26 -54.03 12.93
C MET A 1 -26.92 -52.72 13.64
N LEU A 2 -26.95 -52.65 14.99
CA LEU A 2 -26.55 -51.44 15.71
C LEU A 2 -25.04 -51.12 15.58
N ASP A 3 -24.18 -52.14 15.66
CA ASP A 3 -22.72 -51.96 15.58
C ASP A 3 -22.25 -51.47 14.20
N THR A 4 -22.94 -51.90 13.14
CA THR A 4 -22.66 -51.49 11.76
C THR A 4 -22.99 -50.00 11.54
N VAL A 5 -24.10 -49.52 12.13
CA VAL A 5 -24.51 -48.12 12.06
C VAL A 5 -23.58 -47.21 12.88
N LEU A 6 -23.07 -47.67 14.02
CA LEU A 6 -22.11 -46.91 14.82
C LEU A 6 -20.74 -46.79 14.12
N ALA A 7 -20.30 -47.84 13.42
CA ALA A 7 -19.07 -47.81 12.62
C ALA A 7 -19.15 -46.81 11.45
N ASP A 8 -20.26 -46.79 10.71
CA ASP A 8 -20.47 -45.87 9.57
C ASP A 8 -20.45 -44.40 9.98
N ASN A 9 -21.03 -44.06 11.13
CA ASN A 9 -21.02 -42.69 11.65
C ASN A 9 -19.61 -42.25 12.09
N SER A 10 -18.82 -43.15 12.70
CA SER A 10 -17.46 -42.84 13.13
C SER A 10 -16.48 -42.61 11.97
N LEU A 11 -16.64 -43.37 10.87
CA LEU A 11 -15.84 -43.23 9.66
C LEU A 11 -16.18 -41.92 8.94
N THR A 12 -17.48 -41.61 8.85
CA THR A 12 -17.97 -40.38 8.22
C THR A 12 -17.48 -39.14 8.96
N ASP A 13 -17.47 -39.16 10.30
CA ASP A 13 -16.97 -38.06 11.13
C ASP A 13 -15.44 -37.88 11.01
N ALA A 14 -14.69 -38.97 10.88
CA ALA A 14 -13.23 -38.91 10.67
C ALA A 14 -12.90 -38.26 9.33
N ILE A 15 -13.55 -38.69 8.24
CA ILE A 15 -13.35 -38.12 6.90
C ILE A 15 -13.78 -36.64 6.86
N ALA A 16 -14.92 -36.31 7.48
CA ALA A 16 -15.41 -34.93 7.53
C ALA A 16 -14.44 -34.00 8.27
N ARG A 17 -13.75 -34.50 9.31
CA ARG A 17 -12.74 -33.72 10.05
C ARG A 17 -11.52 -33.41 9.19
N GLU A 18 -11.02 -34.39 8.45
CA GLU A 18 -9.87 -34.19 7.55
C GLU A 18 -10.19 -33.22 6.42
N ILE A 19 -11.35 -33.38 5.77
CA ILE A 19 -11.79 -32.46 4.71
C ILE A 19 -11.93 -31.03 5.25
N LYS A 20 -12.49 -30.84 6.44
CA LYS A 20 -12.58 -29.52 7.08
C LYS A 20 -11.21 -28.92 7.33
N LEU A 21 -10.25 -29.72 7.79
CA LEU A 21 -8.88 -29.26 8.02
C LEU A 21 -8.21 -28.79 6.72
N PHE A 22 -8.31 -29.59 5.66
CA PHE A 22 -7.79 -29.21 4.34
C PHE A 22 -8.50 -28.00 3.74
N ALA A 23 -9.82 -27.87 3.92
CA ALA A 23 -10.57 -26.72 3.45
C ALA A 23 -10.17 -25.43 4.16
N VAL A 24 -9.94 -25.47 5.47
CA VAL A 24 -9.49 -24.30 6.24
C VAL A 24 -8.05 -23.94 5.88
N LEU A 25 -7.14 -24.92 5.85
CA LEU A 25 -5.73 -24.68 5.51
C LEU A 25 -5.56 -24.24 4.05
N GLY A 26 -6.17 -24.97 3.11
CA GLY A 26 -6.14 -24.65 1.69
C GLY A 26 -6.83 -23.32 1.38
N GLY A 27 -8.02 -23.10 1.95
CA GLY A 27 -8.77 -21.86 1.75
C GLY A 27 -8.03 -20.63 2.28
N SER A 28 -7.43 -20.72 3.48
CA SER A 28 -6.65 -19.62 4.05
C SER A 28 -5.41 -19.28 3.23
N PHE A 29 -4.72 -20.30 2.70
CA PHE A 29 -3.55 -20.12 1.84
C PHE A 29 -3.90 -19.45 0.51
N THR A 30 -4.97 -19.92 -0.17
CA THR A 30 -5.43 -19.31 -1.43
C THR A 30 -5.88 -17.87 -1.21
N PHE A 31 -6.57 -17.58 -0.12
CA PHE A 31 -6.98 -16.22 0.19
C PHE A 31 -5.77 -15.30 0.43
N ALA A 32 -4.79 -15.75 1.22
CA ALA A 32 -3.57 -14.99 1.48
C ALA A 32 -2.78 -14.70 0.19
N SER A 33 -2.67 -15.68 -0.71
CA SER A 33 -1.93 -15.50 -1.97
C SER A 33 -2.58 -14.47 -2.88
N ILE A 34 -3.92 -14.46 -2.98
CA ILE A 34 -4.67 -13.46 -3.75
C ILE A 34 -4.40 -12.04 -3.22
N LEU A 35 -4.43 -11.84 -1.90
CA LEU A 35 -4.17 -10.54 -1.30
C LEU A 35 -2.77 -10.02 -1.61
N VAL A 36 -1.75 -10.88 -1.55
CA VAL A 36 -0.38 -10.53 -1.88
C VAL A 36 -0.27 -10.10 -3.35
N ILE A 37 -0.84 -10.88 -4.26
CA ILE A 37 -0.83 -10.58 -5.70
C ILE A 37 -1.54 -9.25 -5.98
N CYS A 38 -2.72 -9.03 -5.39
CA CYS A 38 -3.44 -7.76 -5.52
C CYS A 38 -2.62 -6.58 -5.00
N GLY A 39 -1.93 -6.73 -3.87
CA GLY A 39 -1.03 -5.72 -3.31
C GLY A 39 0.13 -5.38 -4.26
N MET A 40 0.77 -6.39 -4.84
CA MET A 40 1.84 -6.22 -5.82
C MET A 40 1.35 -5.50 -7.07
N LEU A 41 0.21 -5.92 -7.63
CA LEU A 41 -0.39 -5.29 -8.80
C LEU A 41 -0.69 -3.81 -8.57
N LYS A 42 -1.29 -3.47 -7.43
CA LYS A 42 -1.58 -2.08 -7.06
C LYS A 42 -0.30 -1.23 -7.03
N SER A 43 0.79 -1.76 -6.47
CA SER A 43 2.07 -1.05 -6.41
C SER A 43 2.67 -0.79 -7.79
N VAL A 44 2.68 -1.82 -8.65
CA VAL A 44 3.21 -1.73 -10.02
C VAL A 44 2.38 -0.77 -10.86
N LEU A 45 1.05 -0.89 -10.84
CA LEU A 45 0.15 -0.03 -11.59
C LEU A 45 0.26 1.43 -11.13
N GLY A 46 0.30 1.68 -9.82
CA GLY A 46 0.49 3.02 -9.26
C GLY A 46 1.81 3.65 -9.71
N THR A 47 2.90 2.89 -9.71
CA THR A 47 4.21 3.37 -10.16
C THR A 47 4.21 3.68 -11.66
N ARG A 48 3.65 2.78 -12.48
CA ARG A 48 3.54 2.98 -13.93
C ARG A 48 2.69 4.19 -14.29
N ALA A 49 1.56 4.39 -13.60
CA ALA A 49 0.70 5.55 -13.82
C ALA A 49 1.45 6.87 -13.54
N ARG A 50 2.17 6.94 -12.42
CA ARG A 50 2.97 8.13 -12.06
C ARG A 50 4.06 8.43 -13.10
N GLU A 51 4.79 7.42 -13.53
CA GLU A 51 5.84 7.58 -14.55
C GLU A 51 5.25 8.01 -15.90
N LYS A 52 4.10 7.45 -16.28
CA LYS A 52 3.38 7.87 -17.49
C LYS A 52 2.96 9.35 -17.41
N THR A 53 2.33 9.78 -16.32
CA THR A 53 1.93 11.18 -16.12
C THR A 53 3.12 12.13 -16.17
N LYS A 54 4.27 11.78 -15.56
CA LYS A 54 5.49 12.61 -15.65
C LYS A 54 5.98 12.77 -17.08
N ARG A 55 5.97 11.69 -17.87
CA ARG A 55 6.38 11.72 -19.29
C ARG A 55 5.44 12.55 -20.14
N GLU A 56 4.14 12.41 -19.92
CA GLU A 56 3.11 13.20 -20.62
C GLU A 56 3.23 14.69 -20.26
N MET A 57 3.43 15.03 -18.99
CA MET A 57 3.69 16.42 -18.61
C MET A 57 4.98 16.97 -19.22
N ALA A 58 6.05 16.17 -19.28
CA ALA A 58 7.29 16.59 -19.93
C ALA A 58 7.08 16.88 -21.42
N ALA A 59 6.25 16.09 -22.10
CA ALA A 59 5.88 16.34 -23.49
C ALA A 59 5.08 17.65 -23.63
N TYR A 60 4.07 17.88 -22.79
CA TYR A 60 3.29 19.13 -22.83
C TYR A 60 4.11 20.37 -22.52
N VAL A 61 5.09 20.27 -21.63
CA VAL A 61 6.05 21.36 -21.39
C VAL A 61 6.95 21.59 -22.60
N ALA A 62 7.43 20.51 -23.25
CA ALA A 62 8.26 20.63 -24.45
C ALA A 62 7.47 21.20 -25.66
N GLU A 63 6.19 20.87 -25.77
CA GLU A 63 5.26 21.43 -26.75
C GLU A 63 4.84 22.87 -26.42
N GLY A 64 5.13 23.35 -25.20
CA GLY A 64 4.78 24.70 -24.73
C GLY A 64 3.30 24.88 -24.39
N SER A 65 2.51 23.80 -24.34
CA SER A 65 1.09 23.85 -23.98
C SER A 65 0.87 23.99 -22.46
N VAL A 66 1.89 23.67 -21.66
CA VAL A 66 1.90 23.84 -20.20
C VAL A 66 3.19 24.55 -19.79
N ASP A 67 3.06 25.58 -18.96
CA ASP A 67 4.20 26.27 -18.37
C ASP A 67 4.95 25.36 -17.36
N PRO A 68 6.30 25.33 -17.37
CA PRO A 68 7.08 24.47 -16.48
C PRO A 68 6.73 24.61 -14.99
N GLU A 69 6.45 25.83 -14.51
CA GLU A 69 6.12 26.07 -13.10
C GLU A 69 4.76 25.45 -12.74
N HIS A 70 3.81 25.52 -13.67
CA HIS A 70 2.50 24.90 -13.53
C HIS A 70 2.58 23.37 -13.56
N ALA A 71 3.41 22.80 -14.43
CA ALA A 71 3.64 21.36 -14.48
C ALA A 71 4.21 20.83 -13.14
N ILE A 72 5.15 21.55 -12.52
CA ILE A 72 5.69 21.21 -11.20
C ILE A 72 4.58 21.26 -10.14
N LYS A 73 3.74 22.30 -10.13
CA LYS A 73 2.61 22.41 -9.20
C LYS A 73 1.62 21.25 -9.36
N ILE A 74 1.29 20.85 -10.60
CA ILE A 74 0.39 19.73 -10.87
C ILE A 74 1.01 18.39 -10.44
N LEU A 75 2.28 18.14 -10.75
CA LEU A 75 2.97 16.90 -10.38
C LEU A 75 3.20 16.77 -8.86
N THR A 76 3.18 17.88 -8.14
CA THR A 76 3.31 17.93 -6.68
C THR A 76 1.96 18.05 -5.97
N ALA A 77 0.89 18.40 -6.69
CA ALA A 77 -0.46 18.49 -6.14
C ALA A 77 -0.95 17.12 -5.67
N GLY A 78 -1.50 17.06 -4.47
CA GLY A 78 -2.01 15.81 -3.90
C GLY A 78 -0.94 14.87 -3.32
N ASN A 79 0.34 15.25 -3.30
CA ASN A 79 1.33 14.65 -2.38
C ASN A 79 1.08 15.05 -0.90
N GLY A 80 -0.10 15.62 -0.61
CA GLY A 80 -0.59 16.09 0.69
C GLY A 80 -0.86 14.95 1.68
N THR A 81 0.22 14.30 2.09
CA THR A 81 0.48 14.14 3.52
C THR A 81 1.61 15.10 3.79
N ASP A 82 1.37 16.13 4.58
CA ASP A 82 2.36 17.17 4.87
C ASP A 82 3.70 16.49 5.15
N ALA A 83 4.79 16.98 4.57
CA ALA A 83 6.09 16.40 4.87
C ALA A 83 6.31 16.34 6.40
N CYS A 84 5.74 17.30 7.14
CA CYS A 84 5.58 17.29 8.59
C CYS A 84 4.77 16.11 9.14
N GLU A 85 3.64 15.73 8.54
CA GLU A 85 2.85 14.55 8.91
C GLU A 85 3.61 13.24 8.67
N ILE A 86 4.33 13.13 7.55
CA ILE A 86 5.20 11.97 7.28
C ILE A 86 6.32 11.92 8.32
N ILE A 87 6.96 13.04 8.60
CA ILE A 87 8.04 13.13 9.61
C ILE A 87 7.50 12.81 11.01
N ALA A 88 6.34 13.33 11.38
CA ALA A 88 5.68 13.05 12.65
C ALA A 88 5.34 11.56 12.79
N LYS A 89 4.80 10.94 11.73
CA LYS A 89 4.52 9.50 11.72
C LYS A 89 5.80 8.66 11.86
N ARG A 90 6.87 9.03 11.16
CA ARG A 90 8.17 8.32 11.25
C ARG A 90 8.84 8.50 12.61
N ALA A 91 8.61 9.62 13.29
CA ALA A 91 9.04 9.83 14.67
C ALA A 91 8.24 8.97 15.65
N ALA A 92 6.91 8.89 15.46
CA ALA A 92 6.03 8.05 16.27
C ALA A 92 6.34 6.56 16.14
N ASP A 93 6.66 6.10 14.93
CA ASP A 93 7.06 4.72 14.66
C ASP A 93 8.49 4.39 15.15
N GLY A 94 9.23 5.37 15.71
CA GLY A 94 10.58 5.18 16.25
C GLY A 94 11.72 5.15 15.21
N TRP A 95 11.43 5.47 13.94
CA TRP A 95 12.43 5.45 12.85
C TRP A 95 13.38 6.64 12.86
N ILE A 96 12.96 7.75 13.50
CA ILE A 96 13.75 8.96 13.67
C ILE A 96 13.54 9.52 15.08
N SER A 97 14.60 10.10 15.65
CA SER A 97 14.49 10.75 16.96
C SER A 97 13.61 12.00 16.87
N ALA A 98 12.88 12.29 17.95
CA ALA A 98 12.03 13.49 18.04
C ALA A 98 12.79 14.76 17.68
N LYS A 99 14.03 14.90 18.19
CA LYS A 99 14.90 16.04 17.89
C LYS A 99 15.20 16.19 16.38
N LYS A 100 15.36 15.08 15.66
CA LYS A 100 15.62 15.10 14.21
C LYS A 100 14.35 15.38 13.41
N ALA A 101 13.21 14.92 13.91
CA ALA A 101 11.91 15.23 13.34
C ALA A 101 11.61 16.74 13.43
N ASP A 102 11.83 17.36 14.60
CA ASP A 102 11.63 18.80 14.80
C ASP A 102 12.53 19.65 13.89
N GLN A 103 13.80 19.24 13.72
CA GLN A 103 14.73 19.92 12.80
C GLN A 103 14.26 19.90 11.35
N LEU A 104 13.69 18.77 10.90
CA LEU A 104 13.19 18.63 9.54
C LEU A 104 11.92 19.45 9.32
N ILE A 105 11.02 19.47 10.30
CA ILE A 105 9.81 20.31 10.28
C ILE A 105 10.19 21.79 10.20
N GLN A 106 11.16 22.22 11.01
CA GLN A 106 11.61 23.61 11.03
C GLN A 106 12.34 24.03 9.74
N ALA A 107 13.04 23.09 9.09
CA ALA A 107 13.66 23.33 7.78
C ALA A 107 12.61 23.46 6.67
N LEU A 108 11.55 22.64 6.70
CA LEU A 108 10.41 22.72 5.79
C LEU A 108 9.68 24.07 5.92
N ASP A 109 9.39 24.50 7.15
CA ASP A 109 8.71 25.78 7.41
C ASP A 109 9.50 26.98 6.88
N LYS A 110 10.82 27.00 7.10
CA LYS A 110 11.72 28.01 6.50
C LYS A 110 11.70 28.00 4.97
N GLN A 111 11.59 26.82 4.36
CA GLN A 111 11.54 26.68 2.90
C GLN A 111 10.20 27.19 2.33
N HIS A 112 9.09 27.03 3.07
CA HIS A 112 7.79 27.59 2.70
C HIS A 112 7.77 29.12 2.87
N ALA A 113 8.33 29.64 3.97
CA ALA A 113 8.47 31.08 4.21
C ALA A 113 9.37 31.79 3.18
N ALA A 114 10.36 31.09 2.62
CA ALA A 114 11.23 31.63 1.57
C ALA A 114 10.61 31.59 0.15
N LYS A 115 9.48 30.89 -0.02
CA LYS A 115 8.76 30.76 -1.30
C LYS A 115 7.46 31.60 -1.36
N ALA A 116 7.07 32.21 -0.25
CA ALA A 116 5.92 33.12 -0.12
C ALA A 116 6.37 34.57 -0.28
#